data_AF-A0A1G3KNM7-F1
#
_entry.id   AF-A0A1G3KNM7-F1
#
_cell.length_a   1.000
_cell.length_b   1.000
_cell.length_c   1.000
_cell.angle_alpha   90.00
_cell.angle_beta   90.00
_cell.angle_gamma   90.00
#
_symmetry.space_group_name_H-M   'P 1'
#
loop_
_entity.id
_entity.type
_entity.pdbx_description
1 polymer ?
#
loop_
_entity_poly.entity_id
_entity_poly.type
_entity_poly.pdbx_seq_one_letter_code
_entity_poly.pdbx_strand_id
1 'polypeptide(L)'
;MTLQDFSYIGGGLAGLAGLIAALIAYFQLGGLRKSVKYSNLMAIFNIEFELNRRKERLANIRTEILKEINGRDSTKLSTEEKNLLEIRNSYKKEAMEDYLNAFDRLSYFILKGKLEEDDFRLEFRDMLFDTIESDKEDFFGTGSRYRNMKKLYEKWKDK
;
A
#
# COMPACT_ATOMS: atom_id res chain seq x y z
N MET A 1 26.50 8.84 62.44
CA MET A 1 25.92 9.14 61.12
C MET A 1 24.90 10.22 61.29
N THR A 2 25.11 11.36 60.62
CA THR A 2 24.18 12.49 60.65
C THR A 2 23.11 12.34 59.56
N LEU A 3 21.99 13.05 59.69
CA LEU A 3 20.90 13.08 58.69
C LEU A 3 21.40 13.51 57.29
N GLN A 4 22.48 14.31 57.22
CA GLN A 4 23.11 14.70 55.96
C GLN A 4 23.79 13.50 55.27
N ASP A 5 24.46 12.61 56.01
CA ASP A 5 25.11 11.42 55.45
C ASP A 5 24.09 10.49 54.77
N PHE A 6 22.92 10.30 55.38
CA PHE A 6 21.82 9.52 54.80
C PHE A 6 21.21 10.18 53.56
N SER A 7 21.14 11.51 53.52
CA SER A 7 20.64 12.27 52.37
C SER A 7 21.60 12.19 51.17
N TYR A 8 22.92 12.27 51.40
CA TYR A 8 23.93 12.10 50.34
C TYR A 8 23.96 10.66 49.79
N ILE A 9 23.87 9.64 50.67
CA ILE A 9 23.81 8.24 50.26
C ILE A 9 22.50 7.95 49.50
N GLY A 10 21.36 8.46 49.99
CA GLY A 10 20.05 8.33 49.33
C GLY A 10 19.98 9.05 47.98
N GLY A 11 20.55 10.26 47.87
CA GLY A 11 20.63 11.02 46.63
C GLY A 11 21.55 10.37 45.59
N GLY A 12 22.69 9.80 46.02
CA GLY A 12 23.60 9.04 45.16
C GLY A 12 22.96 7.77 44.58
N LEU A 13 22.20 7.02 45.39
CA LEU A 13 21.47 5.84 44.94
C LEU A 13 20.32 6.20 43.98
N ALA A 14 19.60 7.29 44.23
CA ALA A 14 18.55 7.77 43.33
C ALA A 14 19.10 8.24 41.98
N GLY A 15 20.26 8.92 41.98
CA GLY A 15 20.95 9.33 40.76
C GLY A 15 21.43 8.14 39.90
N LEU A 16 21.97 7.11 40.54
CA LEU A 16 22.37 5.86 39.87
C LEU A 16 21.16 5.11 39.29
N ALA A 17 20.06 5.01 40.04
CA ALA A 17 18.83 4.40 39.56
C ALA A 17 18.26 5.15 38.33
N GLY A 18 18.30 6.48 38.32
CA GLY A 18 17.89 7.31 37.18
C GLY A 18 18.75 7.08 35.93
N LEU A 19 20.07 6.96 36.09
CA LEU A 19 20.98 6.66 34.97
C LEU A 19 20.75 5.26 34.39
N ILE A 20 20.52 4.26 35.24
CA ILE A 20 20.19 2.89 34.81
C ILE A 20 18.85 2.89 34.05
N ALA A 21 17.84 3.58 34.57
CA ALA A 21 16.55 3.71 33.89
C ALA A 21 16.67 4.41 32.52
N ALA A 22 17.50 5.46 32.42
CA ALA A 22 17.75 6.15 31.16
C ALA A 22 18.46 5.25 30.13
N LEU A 23 19.44 4.44 30.57
CA LEU A 23 20.11 3.45 29.71
C LEU A 23 19.13 2.39 29.21
N ILE A 24 18.30 1.84 30.10
CA ILE A 24 17.27 0.86 29.73
C ILE A 24 16.29 1.46 28.72
N ALA A 25 15.82 2.68 28.95
CA ALA A 25 14.93 3.39 28.03
C ALA A 25 15.59 3.61 26.65
N TYR A 26 16.89 3.96 26.62
CA TYR A 26 17.63 4.11 25.37
C TYR A 26 17.68 2.80 24.56
N PHE A 27 17.96 1.67 25.20
CA PHE A 27 17.93 0.36 24.55
C PHE A 27 16.53 -0.06 24.11
N GLN A 28 15.50 0.20 24.92
CA GLN A 28 14.09 -0.08 24.57
C GLN A 28 13.62 0.75 23.37
N LEU A 29 13.98 2.04 23.31
CA LEU A 29 13.68 2.89 22.15
C LEU A 29 14.35 2.38 20.86
N GLY A 30 15.56 1.84 20.96
CA GLY A 30 16.24 1.19 19.84
C GLY A 30 15.50 -0.07 19.36
N GLY A 31 15.02 -0.90 20.29
CA GLY A 31 14.21 -2.10 19.98
C GLY A 31 12.85 -1.75 19.37
N LEU A 32 12.18 -0.72 19.89
CA LEU A 32 10.90 -0.22 19.37
C LEU A 32 11.03 0.35 17.96
N ARG A 33 12.08 1.13 17.68
CA ARG A 33 12.35 1.65 16.32
C ARG A 33 12.52 0.51 15.31
N LYS A 34 13.28 -0.53 15.66
CA LYS A 34 13.43 -1.72 14.81
C LYS A 34 12.09 -2.45 14.62
N SER A 35 11.35 -2.69 15.70
CA SER A 35 10.04 -3.35 15.66
C SER A 35 9.03 -2.61 14.77
N VAL A 36 8.95 -1.28 14.89
CA VAL A 36 8.11 -0.43 14.04
C VAL A 36 8.54 -0.53 12.57
N LYS A 37 9.85 -0.54 12.28
CA LYS A 37 10.36 -0.71 10.91
C LYS A 37 9.97 -2.06 10.32
N TYR A 38 10.11 -3.16 11.09
CA TYR A 38 9.69 -4.50 10.64
C TYR A 38 8.17 -4.61 10.46
N SER A 39 7.37 -3.99 11.33
CA SER A 39 5.92 -3.97 11.20
C SER A 39 5.47 -3.20 9.95
N ASN A 40 6.11 -2.07 9.65
CA ASN A 40 5.87 -1.34 8.40
C ASN A 40 6.26 -2.18 7.17
N LEU A 41 7.41 -2.88 7.21
CA LEU A 41 7.83 -3.76 6.11
C LEU A 41 6.83 -4.90 5.87
N MET A 42 6.28 -5.50 6.93
CA MET A 42 5.26 -6.53 6.78
C MET A 42 3.95 -5.97 6.21
N ALA A 43 3.55 -4.76 6.64
CA ALA A 43 2.38 -4.08 6.08
C ALA A 43 2.56 -3.77 4.58
N ILE A 44 3.75 -3.34 4.18
CA ILE A 44 4.15 -3.15 2.78
C ILE A 44 3.99 -4.45 2.00
N PHE A 45 4.68 -5.50 2.44
CA PHE A 45 4.71 -6.78 1.75
C PHE A 45 3.31 -7.36 1.57
N ASN A 46 2.46 -7.22 2.59
CA ASN A 46 1.06 -7.63 2.53
C ASN A 46 0.27 -6.83 1.48
N ILE A 47 0.47 -5.51 1.40
CA ILE A 47 -0.21 -4.65 0.41
C ILE A 47 0.29 -4.99 -1.01
N GLU A 48 1.58 -5.18 -1.19
CA GLU A 48 2.17 -5.56 -2.47
C GLU A 48 1.68 -6.93 -2.92
N PHE A 49 1.72 -7.93 -2.03
CA PHE A 49 1.20 -9.25 -2.30
C PHE A 49 -0.29 -9.19 -2.67
N GLU A 50 -1.07 -8.38 -1.95
CA GLU A 50 -2.48 -8.16 -2.25
C GLU A 50 -2.69 -7.49 -3.63
N LEU A 51 -1.89 -6.50 -3.98
CA LEU A 51 -1.92 -5.84 -5.29
C LEU A 51 -1.59 -6.82 -6.42
N ASN A 52 -0.51 -7.59 -6.26
CA ASN A 52 -0.09 -8.58 -7.24
C ASN A 52 -1.16 -9.67 -7.42
N ARG A 53 -1.76 -10.16 -6.33
CA ARG A 53 -2.87 -11.12 -6.38
C ARG A 53 -4.11 -10.56 -7.09
N ARG A 54 -4.45 -9.29 -6.85
CA ARG A 54 -5.57 -8.62 -7.53
C ARG A 54 -5.28 -8.39 -9.03
N LYS A 55 -4.04 -8.03 -9.37
CA LYS A 55 -3.57 -7.89 -10.76
C LYS A 55 -3.60 -9.22 -11.51
N GLU A 56 -3.18 -10.30 -10.86
CA GLU A 56 -3.29 -11.67 -11.41
C GLU A 56 -4.74 -12.06 -11.65
N ARG A 57 -5.65 -11.79 -10.69
CA ARG A 57 -7.09 -12.03 -10.85
C ARG A 57 -7.65 -11.29 -12.07
N LEU A 58 -7.27 -10.03 -12.29
CA LEU A 58 -7.66 -9.27 -13.48
C LEU A 58 -7.12 -9.90 -14.78
N ALA A 59 -5.88 -10.36 -14.78
CA ALA A 59 -5.28 -11.04 -15.94
C ALA A 59 -5.98 -12.38 -16.25
N ASN A 60 -6.37 -13.13 -15.23
CA ASN A 60 -7.13 -14.37 -15.37
C ASN A 60 -8.52 -14.13 -15.95
N ILE A 61 -9.27 -13.15 -15.40
CA ILE A 61 -10.57 -12.76 -15.94
C ILE A 61 -10.45 -12.34 -17.41
N ARG A 62 -9.43 -11.54 -17.75
CA ARG A 62 -9.17 -11.13 -19.14
C ARG A 62 -8.91 -12.33 -20.04
N THR A 63 -8.10 -13.29 -19.57
CA THR A 63 -7.78 -14.50 -20.34
C THR A 63 -9.00 -15.39 -20.54
N GLU A 64 -9.84 -15.54 -19.51
CA GLU A 64 -11.11 -16.27 -19.59
C GLU A 64 -12.05 -15.63 -20.62
N ILE A 65 -12.23 -14.31 -20.56
CA ILE A 65 -13.02 -13.57 -21.55
C ILE A 65 -12.47 -13.80 -22.97
N LEU A 66 -11.15 -13.71 -23.16
CA LEU A 66 -10.51 -13.93 -24.47
C LEU A 66 -10.70 -15.36 -25.00
N LYS A 67 -10.65 -16.38 -24.11
CA LYS A 67 -10.89 -17.79 -24.46
C LYS A 67 -12.34 -18.02 -24.86
N GLU A 68 -13.28 -17.44 -24.12
CA GLU A 68 -14.72 -17.57 -24.39
C GLU A 68 -15.10 -16.94 -25.73
N ILE A 69 -14.57 -15.76 -26.05
CA ILE A 69 -14.80 -15.13 -27.35
C ILE A 69 -13.99 -15.80 -28.47
N ASN A 70 -12.96 -16.59 -28.16
CA ASN A 70 -12.09 -17.30 -29.11
C ASN A 70 -11.59 -16.41 -30.28
N GLY A 71 -11.30 -15.13 -30.00
CA GLY A 71 -10.92 -14.12 -31.00
C GLY A 71 -12.04 -13.68 -31.96
N ARG A 72 -13.28 -14.13 -31.75
CA ARG A 72 -14.46 -13.70 -32.51
C ARG A 72 -14.87 -12.30 -32.08
N ASP A 73 -15.32 -11.53 -33.05
CA ASP A 73 -15.87 -10.20 -32.82
C ASP A 73 -17.16 -10.29 -31.99
N SER A 74 -17.37 -9.37 -31.05
CA SER A 74 -18.53 -9.39 -30.12
C SER A 74 -19.88 -9.31 -30.84
N THR A 75 -19.87 -8.89 -32.10
CA THR A 75 -21.03 -8.83 -33.00
C THR A 75 -21.47 -10.19 -33.52
N LYS A 76 -20.59 -11.21 -33.53
CA LYS A 76 -20.85 -12.57 -34.03
C LYS A 76 -21.27 -13.57 -32.95
N LEU A 77 -21.35 -13.13 -31.69
CA LEU A 77 -21.75 -13.96 -30.56
C LEU A 77 -23.27 -14.18 -30.54
N SER A 78 -23.68 -15.38 -30.14
CA SER A 78 -25.08 -15.69 -29.82
C SER A 78 -25.57 -14.84 -28.65
N THR A 79 -26.89 -14.73 -28.48
CA THR A 79 -27.51 -13.98 -27.38
C THR A 79 -27.05 -14.49 -26.00
N GLU A 80 -26.87 -15.81 -25.86
CA GLU A 80 -26.39 -16.43 -24.62
C GLU A 80 -24.92 -16.07 -24.32
N GLU A 81 -24.05 -16.16 -25.33
CA GLU A 81 -22.64 -15.76 -25.21
C GLU A 81 -22.50 -14.26 -24.88
N LYS A 82 -23.39 -13.40 -25.39
CA LYS A 82 -23.41 -11.97 -25.05
C LYS A 82 -23.80 -11.72 -23.59
N ASN A 83 -24.81 -12.43 -23.08
CA ASN A 83 -25.21 -12.32 -21.68
C ASN A 83 -24.10 -12.78 -20.73
N LEU A 84 -23.43 -13.90 -21.05
CA LEU A 84 -22.28 -14.39 -20.28
C LEU A 84 -21.12 -13.37 -20.30
N LEU A 85 -20.84 -12.78 -21.45
CA LEU A 85 -19.81 -11.75 -21.60
C LEU A 85 -20.12 -10.49 -20.77
N GLU A 86 -21.39 -10.08 -20.71
CA GLU A 86 -21.83 -8.95 -19.89
C GLU A 86 -21.63 -9.21 -18.39
N ILE A 87 -22.02 -10.41 -17.92
CA ILE A 87 -21.79 -10.84 -16.53
C ILE A 87 -20.29 -10.85 -16.22
N ARG A 88 -19.46 -11.40 -17.10
CA ARG A 88 -18.00 -11.43 -16.97
C ARG A 88 -17.39 -10.02 -16.94
N ASN A 89 -17.89 -9.11 -17.78
CA ASN A 89 -17.44 -7.72 -17.78
C ASN A 89 -17.82 -7.00 -16.49
N SER A 90 -18.97 -7.31 -15.91
CA SER A 90 -19.36 -6.82 -14.58
C SER A 90 -18.36 -7.28 -13.51
N TYR A 91 -18.03 -8.58 -13.49
CA TYR A 91 -17.01 -9.12 -12.58
C TYR A 91 -15.61 -8.53 -12.80
N LYS A 92 -15.23 -8.29 -14.06
CA LYS A 92 -13.98 -7.61 -14.40
C LYS A 92 -13.96 -6.19 -13.82
N LYS A 93 -15.06 -5.46 -13.95
CA LYS A 93 -15.19 -4.11 -13.41
C LYS A 93 -15.04 -4.11 -11.89
N GLU A 94 -15.76 -4.99 -11.19
CA GLU A 94 -15.65 -5.14 -9.73
C GLU A 94 -14.20 -5.44 -9.30
N ALA A 95 -13.54 -6.39 -9.97
CA ALA A 95 -12.14 -6.72 -9.70
C ALA A 95 -11.19 -5.54 -9.97
N MET A 96 -11.52 -4.68 -10.95
CA MET A 96 -10.76 -3.46 -11.23
C MET A 96 -10.96 -2.44 -10.10
N GLU A 97 -12.20 -2.25 -9.63
CA GLU A 97 -12.46 -1.35 -8.51
C GLU A 97 -11.68 -1.77 -7.26
N ASP A 98 -11.66 -3.07 -6.98
CA ASP A 98 -10.87 -3.66 -5.90
C ASP A 98 -9.38 -3.37 -6.09
N TYR A 99 -8.83 -3.65 -7.26
CA TYR A 99 -7.42 -3.37 -7.54
C TYR A 99 -7.07 -1.90 -7.28
N LEU A 100 -7.86 -0.97 -7.83
CA LEU A 100 -7.65 0.46 -7.68
C LEU A 100 -7.80 0.94 -6.22
N ASN A 101 -8.72 0.35 -5.46
CA ASN A 101 -8.88 0.65 -4.02
C ASN A 101 -7.62 0.26 -3.21
N ALA A 102 -7.04 -0.91 -3.52
CA ALA A 102 -5.79 -1.33 -2.87
C ALA A 102 -4.63 -0.39 -3.25
N PHE A 103 -4.57 0.03 -4.51
CA PHE A 103 -3.49 0.88 -5.00
C PHE A 103 -3.60 2.32 -4.48
N ASP A 104 -4.81 2.86 -4.34
CA ASP A 104 -5.04 4.15 -3.70
C ASP A 104 -4.67 4.13 -2.22
N ARG A 105 -4.93 3.01 -1.52
CA ARG A 105 -4.50 2.82 -0.14
C ARG A 105 -2.98 2.76 0.00
N LEU A 106 -2.29 2.07 -0.92
CA LEU A 106 -0.83 2.10 -0.99
C LEU A 106 -0.33 3.53 -1.19
N SER A 107 -0.91 4.24 -2.16
CA SER A 107 -0.57 5.63 -2.49
C SER A 107 -0.76 6.56 -1.29
N TYR A 108 -1.82 6.36 -0.51
CA TYR A 108 -2.04 7.09 0.75
C TYR A 108 -0.89 6.88 1.74
N PHE A 109 -0.40 5.65 1.92
CA PHE A 109 0.68 5.37 2.85
C PHE A 109 2.02 5.97 2.41
N ILE A 110 2.30 5.97 1.10
CA ILE A 110 3.46 6.65 0.51
C ILE A 110 3.37 8.16 0.75
N LEU A 111 2.24 8.78 0.41
CA LEU A 111 2.04 10.23 0.58
C LEU A 111 2.12 10.69 2.04
N LYS A 112 1.79 9.82 3.00
CA LYS A 112 1.91 10.11 4.43
C LYS A 112 3.31 9.87 5.00
N GLY A 113 4.29 9.49 4.18
CA GLY A 113 5.66 9.24 4.62
C GLY A 113 5.76 8.04 5.57
N LYS A 114 4.76 7.14 5.57
CA LYS A 114 4.84 5.89 6.33
C LYS A 114 5.74 4.88 5.61
N LEU A 115 5.94 5.10 4.31
CA LEU A 115 6.77 4.32 3.40
C LEU A 115 7.86 5.22 2.83
N GLU A 116 9.05 4.67 2.62
CA GLU A 116 10.19 5.37 2.05
C GLU A 116 9.94 5.62 0.56
N GLU A 117 9.64 6.87 0.19
CA GLU A 117 9.13 7.20 -1.16
C GLU A 117 10.08 6.80 -2.28
N ASP A 118 11.40 6.86 -2.07
CA ASP A 118 12.39 6.57 -3.11
C ASP A 118 12.39 5.09 -3.53
N ASP A 119 12.33 4.17 -2.57
CA ASP A 119 12.24 2.72 -2.84
C ASP A 119 10.97 2.42 -3.64
N PHE A 120 9.84 2.96 -3.19
CA PHE A 120 8.53 2.71 -3.84
C PHE A 120 8.40 3.38 -5.20
N ARG A 121 9.06 4.52 -5.40
CA ARG A 121 9.07 5.18 -6.69
C ARG A 121 9.82 4.33 -7.73
N LEU A 122 10.91 3.67 -7.35
CA LEU A 122 11.64 2.80 -8.28
C LEU A 122 10.79 1.60 -8.73
N GLU A 123 10.03 1.00 -7.81
CA GLU A 123 9.29 -0.24 -8.09
C GLU A 123 7.89 0.01 -8.66
N PHE A 124 7.19 1.04 -8.20
CA PHE A 124 5.76 1.24 -8.49
C PHE A 124 5.44 2.41 -9.41
N ARG A 125 6.43 3.25 -9.79
CA ARG A 125 6.17 4.40 -10.69
C ARG A 125 5.56 3.95 -12.00
N ASP A 126 6.18 3.02 -12.69
CA ASP A 126 5.71 2.57 -14.00
C ASP A 126 4.32 1.93 -13.89
N MET A 127 4.08 1.13 -12.83
CA MET A 127 2.77 0.55 -12.58
C MET A 127 1.70 1.62 -12.34
N LEU A 128 2.01 2.68 -11.58
CA LEU A 128 1.10 3.78 -11.31
C LEU A 128 0.78 4.57 -12.59
N PHE A 129 1.80 4.85 -13.39
CA PHE A 129 1.68 5.58 -14.64
C PHE A 129 0.86 4.78 -15.64
N ASP A 130 1.21 3.50 -15.87
CA ASP A 130 0.47 2.60 -16.73
C ASP A 130 -1.00 2.51 -16.30
N THR A 131 -1.28 2.42 -15.01
CA THR A 131 -2.65 2.29 -14.50
C THR A 131 -3.49 3.53 -14.78
N ILE A 132 -2.92 4.73 -14.63
CA ILE A 132 -3.63 6.00 -14.85
C ILE A 132 -3.74 6.32 -16.34
N GLU A 133 -2.67 6.12 -17.11
CA GLU A 133 -2.60 6.51 -18.51
C GLU A 133 -3.32 5.51 -19.43
N SER A 134 -3.40 4.22 -19.03
CA SER A 134 -4.16 3.21 -19.78
C SER A 134 -5.65 3.15 -19.42
N ASP A 135 -6.12 4.04 -18.55
CA ASP A 135 -7.51 4.08 -18.12
C ASP A 135 -8.44 4.49 -19.27
N LYS A 136 -9.27 3.55 -19.71
CA LYS A 136 -10.28 3.76 -20.75
C LYS A 136 -11.67 4.04 -20.17
N GLU A 137 -11.86 3.87 -18.86
CA GLU A 137 -13.15 3.95 -18.17
C GLU A 137 -13.33 5.26 -17.39
N ASP A 138 -12.37 6.19 -17.49
CA ASP A 138 -12.37 7.51 -16.84
C ASP A 138 -12.52 7.44 -15.31
N PHE A 139 -11.92 6.41 -14.69
CA PHE A 139 -11.81 6.29 -13.24
C PHE A 139 -11.01 7.44 -12.62
N PHE A 140 -10.13 8.11 -13.38
CA PHE A 140 -9.26 9.19 -12.90
C PHE A 140 -9.69 10.61 -13.28
N GLY A 141 -10.93 10.81 -13.74
CA GLY A 141 -11.49 12.14 -14.04
C GLY A 141 -11.62 13.10 -12.83
N THR A 142 -12.30 14.24 -13.05
CA THR A 142 -12.45 15.33 -12.05
C THR A 142 -13.14 14.89 -10.76
N GLY A 143 -14.00 13.86 -10.83
CA GLY A 143 -14.72 13.29 -9.69
C GLY A 143 -14.09 12.04 -9.07
N SER A 144 -12.86 11.68 -9.46
CA SER A 144 -12.26 10.39 -9.08
C SER A 144 -12.26 10.15 -7.56
N ARG A 145 -12.64 8.93 -7.17
CA ARG A 145 -12.48 8.41 -5.80
C ARG A 145 -11.03 8.07 -5.47
N TYR A 146 -10.17 7.87 -6.48
CA TYR A 146 -8.77 7.47 -6.35
C TYR A 146 -7.82 8.68 -6.27
N ARG A 147 -8.10 9.56 -5.31
CA ARG A 147 -7.44 10.87 -5.19
C ARG A 147 -5.97 10.75 -4.77
N ASN A 148 -5.60 9.70 -4.02
CA ASN A 148 -4.23 9.53 -3.56
C ASN A 148 -3.35 9.04 -4.71
N MET A 149 -3.85 8.15 -5.55
CA MET A 149 -3.15 7.75 -6.79
C MET A 149 -2.84 8.96 -7.67
N LYS A 150 -3.84 9.81 -7.94
CA LYS A 150 -3.64 11.03 -8.75
C LYS A 150 -2.60 11.96 -8.15
N LYS A 151 -2.69 12.23 -6.84
CA LYS A 151 -1.72 13.08 -6.14
C LYS A 151 -0.31 12.52 -6.20
N LEU A 152 -0.18 11.20 -6.07
CA LEU A 152 1.13 10.54 -6.14
C LEU A 152 1.69 10.57 -7.56
N TYR A 153 0.85 10.35 -8.57
CA TYR A 153 1.21 10.45 -9.98
C TYR A 153 1.74 11.84 -10.32
N GLU A 154 1.01 12.91 -9.99
CA GLU A 154 1.49 14.28 -10.24
C GLU A 154 2.81 14.55 -9.49
N LYS A 155 2.91 14.12 -8.23
CA LYS A 155 4.14 14.27 -7.42
C LYS A 155 5.36 13.57 -8.05
N TRP A 156 5.16 12.41 -8.67
CA TRP A 156 6.22 11.64 -9.31
C TRP A 156 6.45 12.01 -10.78
N LYS A 157 5.51 12.70 -11.42
CA LYS A 157 5.65 13.21 -12.78
C LYS A 157 6.60 14.41 -12.83
N ASP A 158 6.57 15.25 -11.80
CA ASP A 158 7.42 16.44 -11.68
C ASP A 158 8.86 16.13 -11.20
N LYS A 159 9.19 14.85 -10.96
CA LYS A 159 10.48 14.37 -10.43
C LYS A 159 11.17 13.38 -11.37
#